data_AF-A0A8H4EMP3-F1
#
_entry.id   AF-A0A8H4EMP3-F1
#
_cell.length_a   1.000
_cell.length_b   1.000
_cell.length_c   1.000
_cell.angle_alpha   90.00
_cell.angle_beta   90.00
_cell.angle_gamma   90.00
#
_symmetry.space_group_name_H-M   'P 1'
#
loop_
_entity.id
_entity.type
_entity.pdbx_description
1 polymer ?
#
loop_
_entity_poly.entity_id
_entity_poly.type
_entity_poly.pdbx_seq_one_letter_code
_entity_poly.pdbx_strand_id
1 'polypeptide(L)'
;MSEYSDCPSTREALESIFSKAPNEQILKYERQLADIKLLDPVLIIVPNQNWIHQYGWNVYHTVMDSFATDGLQNERRDENSRAIFHFASNTELYTVRRNVENRFPNAFMDQPSLQALTPNPRLYPIGTAWILTNVAKRKSEFGEDDKFFNSN
;
A
#
# COMPACT_ATOMS: atom_id res chain seq x y z
N MET A 1 -1.73 12.87 -34.13
CA MET A 1 -2.28 13.64 -32.99
C MET A 1 -2.05 12.80 -31.75
N SER A 2 -1.49 13.40 -30.70
CA SER A 2 -0.86 12.73 -29.57
C SER A 2 -1.90 12.18 -28.58
N GLU A 3 -2.15 10.87 -28.61
CA GLU A 3 -2.87 10.12 -27.56
C GLU A 3 -1.97 9.85 -26.34
N TYR A 4 -1.32 10.89 -25.81
CA TYR A 4 -0.76 10.84 -24.45
C TYR A 4 -1.67 11.70 -23.58
N SER A 5 -2.81 11.11 -23.20
CA SER A 5 -3.63 11.65 -22.12
C SER A 5 -2.75 11.81 -20.88
N ASP A 6 -2.80 12.99 -20.27
CA ASP A 6 -2.01 13.42 -19.13
C ASP A 6 -1.89 12.30 -18.08
N CYS A 7 -0.67 11.85 -17.83
CA CYS A 7 -0.41 11.07 -16.63
C CYS A 7 -0.69 12.02 -15.45
N PRO A 8 -1.64 11.69 -14.55
CA PRO A 8 -1.95 12.55 -13.43
C PRO A 8 -0.67 12.80 -12.64
N SER A 9 -0.46 14.05 -12.25
CA SER A 9 0.62 14.43 -11.34
C SER A 9 0.53 13.62 -10.04
N THR A 10 1.65 13.48 -9.33
CA THR A 10 1.67 12.82 -8.00
C THR A 10 0.60 13.40 -7.07
N ARG A 11 0.36 14.71 -7.16
CA ARG A 11 -0.70 15.41 -6.42
C ARG A 11 -2.10 14.92 -6.79
N GLU A 12 -2.45 14.91 -8.07
CA GLU A 12 -3.76 14.46 -8.54
C GLU A 12 -4.02 12.99 -8.19
N ALA A 13 -2.99 12.15 -8.26
CA ALA A 13 -3.07 10.75 -7.82
C ALA A 13 -3.32 10.66 -6.30
N LEU A 14 -2.62 11.44 -5.48
CA LEU A 14 -2.83 11.48 -4.03
C LEU A 14 -4.21 12.02 -3.66
N GLU A 15 -4.72 13.03 -4.34
CA GLU A 15 -6.07 13.59 -4.14
C GLU A 15 -7.15 12.55 -4.51
N SER A 16 -6.91 11.74 -5.55
CA SER A 16 -7.80 10.64 -5.91
C SER A 16 -7.80 9.52 -4.85
N ILE A 17 -6.61 9.10 -4.39
CA ILE A 17 -6.44 8.04 -3.39
C ILE A 17 -6.99 8.47 -2.02
N PHE A 18 -6.70 9.70 -1.60
CA PHE A 18 -7.10 10.28 -0.32
C PHE A 18 -8.12 11.41 -0.50
N SER A 19 -9.22 11.12 -1.18
CA SER A 19 -10.28 12.10 -1.55
C SER A 19 -10.90 12.90 -0.39
N LYS A 20 -10.70 12.48 0.86
CA LYS A 20 -11.20 13.15 2.07
C LYS A 20 -10.10 13.81 2.92
N ALA A 21 -8.83 13.70 2.51
CA ALA A 21 -7.72 14.28 3.27
C ALA A 21 -7.63 15.80 3.03
N PRO A 22 -7.28 16.60 4.05
CA PRO A 22 -7.01 18.03 3.88
C PRO A 22 -5.76 18.25 3.01
N ASN A 23 -5.71 19.37 2.29
CA ASN A 23 -4.59 19.70 1.39
C ASN A 23 -3.22 19.72 2.11
N GLU A 24 -3.17 20.08 3.40
CA GLU A 24 -1.93 20.01 4.20
C GLU A 24 -1.39 18.57 4.31
N GLN A 25 -2.29 17.59 4.44
CA GLN A 25 -1.92 16.17 4.50
C GLN A 25 -1.49 15.66 3.12
N ILE A 26 -2.16 16.09 2.04
CA ILE A 26 -1.74 15.80 0.66
C ILE A 26 -0.34 16.37 0.39
N LEU A 27 -0.06 17.62 0.80
CA LEU A 27 1.26 18.24 0.68
C LEU A 27 2.34 17.47 1.45
N LYS A 28 2.02 16.97 2.65
CA LYS A 28 2.94 16.12 3.42
C LYS A 28 3.28 14.84 2.63
N TYR A 29 2.27 14.18 2.09
CA TYR A 29 2.44 12.96 1.29
C TYR A 29 3.21 13.20 0.01
N GLU A 30 2.93 14.31 -0.69
CA GLU A 30 3.66 14.70 -1.90
C GLU A 30 5.15 14.88 -1.63
N ARG A 31 5.51 15.55 -0.51
CA ARG A 31 6.91 15.69 -0.08
C ARG A 31 7.55 14.35 0.25
N GLN A 32 6.85 13.52 1.02
CA GLN A 32 7.34 12.19 1.38
C GLN A 32 7.63 11.36 0.11
N LEU A 33 6.82 11.46 -0.94
CA LEU A 33 7.04 10.76 -2.20
C LEU A 33 8.17 11.36 -3.06
N ALA A 34 8.44 12.67 -2.93
CA ALA A 34 9.49 13.34 -3.70
C ALA A 34 10.91 12.88 -3.30
N ASP A 35 11.09 12.47 -2.05
CA ASP A 35 12.38 12.04 -1.49
C ASP A 35 12.70 10.55 -1.73
N ILE A 36 11.77 9.80 -2.34
CA ILE A 36 11.91 8.36 -2.55
C ILE A 36 12.81 8.07 -3.75
N LYS A 37 13.76 7.15 -3.57
CA LYS A 37 14.68 6.75 -4.64
C LYS A 37 13.92 6.09 -5.78
N LEU A 38 14.44 6.28 -6.99
CA LEU A 38 13.92 5.65 -8.19
C LEU A 38 13.89 4.11 -8.02
N LEU A 39 12.80 3.46 -8.44
CA LEU A 39 12.52 2.03 -8.31
C LEU A 39 12.16 1.50 -6.91
N ASP A 40 12.30 2.29 -5.85
CA ASP A 40 11.88 1.85 -4.51
C ASP A 40 10.34 1.76 -4.47
N PRO A 41 9.77 0.59 -4.13
CA PRO A 41 8.31 0.47 -4.05
C PRO A 41 7.76 1.19 -2.83
N VAL A 42 6.61 1.82 -3.05
CA VAL A 42 5.88 2.54 -2.02
C VAL A 42 4.52 1.91 -1.83
N LEU A 43 4.21 1.55 -0.59
CA LEU A 43 2.90 1.09 -0.18
C LEU A 43 2.11 2.27 0.38
N ILE A 44 0.93 2.52 -0.16
CA ILE A 44 -0.01 3.52 0.34
C ILE A 44 -1.24 2.78 0.86
N ILE A 45 -1.61 3.02 2.11
CA ILE A 45 -2.77 2.40 2.75
C ILE A 45 -3.83 3.46 3.05
N VAL A 46 -5.01 3.29 2.47
CA VAL A 46 -6.20 4.08 2.81
C VAL A 46 -6.98 3.36 3.92
N PRO A 47 -7.23 4.00 5.08
CA PRO A 47 -7.89 3.35 6.20
C PRO A 47 -9.33 2.88 5.89
N ASN A 48 -9.68 1.66 6.31
CA ASN A 48 -11.07 1.19 6.28
C ASN A 48 -11.79 1.54 7.58
N GLN A 49 -12.76 2.46 7.50
CA GLN A 49 -13.51 2.93 8.67
C GLN A 49 -14.35 1.83 9.34
N ASN A 50 -14.87 0.86 8.58
CA ASN A 50 -15.64 -0.25 9.16
C ASN A 50 -14.74 -1.14 10.01
N TRP A 51 -13.52 -1.41 9.54
CA TRP A 51 -12.53 -2.17 10.30
C TRP A 51 -12.12 -1.42 11.57
N ILE A 52 -11.87 -0.11 11.47
CA ILE A 52 -11.53 0.74 12.62
C ILE A 52 -12.68 0.80 13.62
N HIS A 53 -13.93 0.85 13.18
CA HIS A 53 -15.09 0.81 14.07
C HIS A 53 -15.12 -0.51 14.89
N GLN A 54 -14.75 -1.63 14.25
CA GLN A 54 -14.76 -2.95 14.89
C GLN A 54 -13.60 -3.16 15.88
N TYR A 55 -12.39 -2.73 15.53
CA TYR A 55 -11.17 -3.05 16.29
C TYR A 55 -10.58 -1.85 17.06
N GLY A 56 -10.98 -0.63 16.72
CA GLY A 56 -10.52 0.61 17.33
C GLY A 56 -9.21 1.17 16.74
N TRP A 57 -9.03 2.48 16.93
CA TRP A 57 -7.86 3.22 16.44
C TRP A 57 -6.53 2.75 17.02
N ASN A 58 -6.50 2.31 18.28
CA ASN A 58 -5.27 1.84 18.91
C ASN A 58 -4.73 0.57 18.23
N VAL A 59 -5.62 -0.36 17.88
CA VAL A 59 -5.24 -1.57 17.16
C VAL A 59 -4.82 -1.21 15.73
N TYR A 60 -5.55 -0.31 15.07
CA TYR A 60 -5.18 0.20 13.75
C TYR A 60 -3.75 0.78 13.73
N HIS A 61 -3.43 1.69 14.66
CA HIS A 61 -2.09 2.28 14.76
C HIS A 61 -1.02 1.22 15.04
N THR A 62 -1.31 0.22 15.86
CA THR A 62 -0.37 -0.88 16.14
C THR A 62 -0.01 -1.66 14.88
N VAL A 63 -1.00 -1.94 14.02
CA VAL A 63 -0.75 -2.62 12.74
C VAL A 63 0.05 -1.74 11.78
N MET A 64 -0.32 -0.45 11.65
CA MET A 64 0.42 0.50 10.80
C MET A 64 1.86 0.71 11.28
N ASP A 65 2.08 0.79 12.60
CA ASP A 65 3.41 0.88 13.19
C ASP A 65 4.22 -0.40 12.88
N SER A 66 3.58 -1.57 12.81
CA SER A 66 4.26 -2.79 12.37
C SER A 66 4.70 -2.74 10.91
N PHE A 67 3.93 -2.15 9.98
CA PHE A 67 4.41 -1.92 8.61
C PHE A 67 5.61 -0.96 8.59
N ALA A 68 5.58 0.07 9.45
CA ALA A 68 6.64 1.07 9.52
C ALA A 68 7.96 0.54 10.11
N THR A 69 7.93 -0.46 11.01
CA THR A 69 9.11 -0.85 11.80
C THR A 69 9.54 -2.30 11.68
N ASP A 70 8.75 -3.20 11.05
CA ASP A 70 9.11 -4.63 11.01
C ASP A 70 10.47 -4.85 10.33
N GLY A 71 11.39 -5.53 11.03
CA GLY A 71 12.75 -5.80 10.55
C GLY A 71 13.73 -4.62 10.65
N LEU A 72 13.34 -3.48 11.21
CA LEU A 72 14.20 -2.29 11.34
C LEU A 72 14.69 -2.07 12.79
N GLN A 73 15.87 -1.45 12.93
CA GLN A 73 16.44 -1.05 14.22
C GLN A 73 16.33 0.47 14.40
N ASN A 74 15.35 0.92 15.18
CA ASN A 74 15.10 2.34 15.49
C ASN A 74 14.82 3.26 14.29
N GLU A 75 14.49 2.68 13.13
CA GLU A 75 14.12 3.41 11.91
C GLU A 75 12.66 3.15 11.55
N ARG A 76 12.07 4.08 10.78
CA ARG A 76 10.69 4.01 10.29
C ARG A 76 10.63 4.31 8.82
N ARG A 77 9.75 3.59 8.12
CA ARG A 77 9.51 3.70 6.66
C ARG A 77 8.51 4.78 6.24
N ASP A 78 7.90 5.47 7.21
CA ASP A 78 6.64 6.16 6.98
C ASP A 78 6.63 7.63 7.37
N GLU A 79 7.74 8.17 7.88
CA GLU A 79 7.81 9.52 8.46
C GLU A 79 6.67 9.81 9.47
N ASN A 80 6.28 8.78 10.23
CA ASN A 80 5.16 8.79 11.17
C ASN A 80 3.79 9.14 10.51
N SER A 81 3.65 8.95 9.20
CA SER A 81 2.39 9.14 8.48
C SER A 81 1.37 8.05 8.77
N ARG A 82 1.83 6.82 9.05
CA ARG A 82 1.00 5.60 9.15
C ARG A 82 0.12 5.35 7.91
N ALA A 83 0.52 5.89 6.76
CA ALA A 83 -0.26 5.83 5.53
C ALA A 83 0.60 5.51 4.31
N ILE A 84 1.81 6.05 4.23
CA ILE A 84 2.73 5.86 3.11
C ILE A 84 4.01 5.23 3.66
N PHE A 85 4.40 4.09 3.10
CA PHE A 85 5.55 3.29 3.55
C PHE A 85 6.49 3.04 2.38
N HIS A 86 7.76 3.39 2.54
CA HIS A 86 8.80 3.15 1.54
C HIS A 86 9.56 1.84 1.83
N PHE A 87 9.94 1.09 0.79
CA PHE A 87 10.76 -0.11 0.92
C PHE A 87 11.90 -0.08 -0.09
N ALA A 88 13.02 -0.70 0.24
CA ALA A 88 14.20 -0.79 -0.63
C ALA A 88 14.00 -1.77 -1.79
N SER A 89 13.00 -2.66 -1.72
CA SER A 89 12.66 -3.60 -2.79
C SER A 89 11.27 -4.20 -2.61
N ASN A 90 10.74 -4.80 -3.69
CA ASN A 90 9.51 -5.59 -3.60
C ASN A 90 9.66 -6.79 -2.66
N THR A 91 10.85 -7.40 -2.61
CA THR A 91 11.14 -8.50 -1.68
C THR A 91 10.97 -8.06 -0.23
N GLU A 92 11.46 -6.87 0.13
CA GLU A 92 11.26 -6.31 1.47
C GLU A 92 9.77 -6.04 1.74
N LEU A 93 9.08 -5.36 0.82
CA LEU A 93 7.65 -5.05 0.92
C LEU A 93 6.82 -6.32 1.21
N TYR A 94 7.01 -7.38 0.42
CA TYR A 94 6.24 -8.61 0.58
C TYR A 94 6.68 -9.43 1.79
N THR A 95 7.93 -9.31 2.23
CA THR A 95 8.39 -9.91 3.49
C THR A 95 7.69 -9.26 4.69
N VAL A 96 7.65 -7.92 4.72
CA VAL A 96 6.94 -7.16 5.75
C VAL A 96 5.45 -7.47 5.72
N ARG A 97 4.81 -7.49 4.55
CA ARG A 97 3.40 -7.90 4.40
C ARG A 97 3.14 -9.25 5.06
N ARG A 98 3.97 -10.27 4.80
CA ARG A 98 3.82 -11.61 5.35
C ARG A 98 4.00 -11.63 6.88
N ASN A 99 5.00 -10.91 7.39
CA ASN A 99 5.25 -10.83 8.82
C ASN A 99 4.09 -10.14 9.56
N VAL A 100 3.55 -9.07 8.99
CA VAL A 100 2.38 -8.37 9.53
C VAL A 100 1.14 -9.26 9.47
N GLU A 101 0.91 -10.00 8.39
CA GLU A 101 -0.20 -10.97 8.27
C GLU A 101 -0.13 -12.07 9.33
N ASN A 102 1.06 -12.61 9.58
CA ASN A 102 1.28 -13.61 10.63
C ASN A 102 1.02 -13.05 12.04
N ARG A 103 1.34 -11.77 12.28
CA ARG A 103 1.17 -11.13 13.60
C ARG A 103 -0.26 -10.61 13.82
N PHE A 104 -0.91 -10.13 12.76
CA PHE A 104 -2.23 -9.49 12.81
C PHE A 104 -3.16 -10.08 11.74
N PRO A 105 -3.56 -11.36 11.88
CA PRO A 105 -4.39 -12.02 10.87
C PRO A 105 -5.71 -11.28 10.62
N ASN A 106 -6.29 -10.65 11.64
CA ASN A 106 -7.55 -9.90 11.51
C ASN A 106 -7.44 -8.62 10.67
N ALA A 107 -6.24 -8.13 10.37
CA ALA A 107 -6.04 -7.00 9.47
C ALA A 107 -6.20 -7.39 7.98
N PHE A 108 -6.24 -8.68 7.68
CA PHE A 108 -6.34 -9.24 6.33
C PHE A 108 -7.68 -9.94 6.12
N MET A 109 -8.14 -9.94 4.87
CA MET A 109 -9.40 -10.56 4.46
C MET A 109 -9.15 -12.00 4.00
N ASP A 110 -10.05 -12.91 4.34
CA ASP A 110 -10.06 -14.26 3.77
C ASP A 110 -10.37 -14.21 2.26
N GLN A 111 -9.83 -15.14 1.47
CA GLN A 111 -10.21 -15.21 0.06
C GLN A 111 -11.71 -15.53 -0.09
N PRO A 112 -12.42 -14.97 -1.08
CA PRO A 112 -13.86 -15.17 -1.25
C PRO A 112 -14.30 -16.64 -1.23
N SER A 113 -13.49 -17.53 -1.83
CA SER A 113 -13.73 -18.98 -1.82
C SER A 113 -13.65 -19.61 -0.42
N LEU A 114 -12.76 -19.12 0.44
CA LEU A 114 -12.60 -19.57 1.82
C LEU A 114 -13.65 -18.98 2.76
N GLN A 115 -14.15 -17.77 2.46
CA GLN A 115 -15.18 -17.11 3.27
C GLN A 115 -16.47 -17.96 3.37
N ALA A 116 -16.86 -18.60 2.27
CA ALA A 116 -18.05 -19.46 2.22
C ALA A 116 -17.92 -20.76 3.03
N LEU A 117 -16.69 -21.17 3.36
CA LEU A 117 -16.37 -22.44 3.99
C LEU A 117 -15.94 -22.29 5.46
N THR A 118 -15.71 -21.07 5.93
CA THR A 118 -15.11 -20.79 7.23
C THR A 118 -16.15 -20.23 8.20
N PRO A 119 -16.34 -20.82 9.39
CA PRO A 119 -17.13 -20.20 10.45
C PRO A 119 -16.49 -18.87 10.89
N ASN A 120 -17.25 -17.77 10.83
CA ASN A 120 -16.81 -16.40 11.12
C ASN A 120 -15.64 -15.91 10.24
N PRO A 121 -15.85 -15.76 8.93
CA PRO A 121 -14.80 -15.33 8.01
C PRO A 121 -14.39 -13.88 8.26
N ARG A 122 -13.13 -13.55 7.95
CA ARG A 122 -12.59 -12.18 7.95
C ARG A 122 -13.02 -11.48 6.67
N LEU A 123 -14.09 -10.71 6.77
CA LEU A 123 -14.76 -10.10 5.60
C LEU A 123 -14.16 -8.77 5.14
N TYR A 124 -13.48 -8.04 6.03
CA TYR A 124 -12.98 -6.69 5.73
C TYR A 124 -11.49 -6.57 6.05
N PRO A 125 -10.64 -6.12 5.11
CA PRO A 125 -9.26 -5.78 5.42
C PRO A 125 -9.18 -4.43 6.15
N ILE A 126 -8.03 -4.18 6.79
CA ILE A 126 -7.72 -2.94 7.52
C ILE A 126 -7.77 -1.67 6.66
N GLY A 127 -7.63 -1.81 5.35
CA GLY A 127 -7.59 -0.70 4.41
C GLY A 127 -7.47 -1.18 2.96
N THR A 128 -7.43 -0.21 2.05
CA THR A 128 -7.12 -0.43 0.63
C THR A 128 -5.65 -0.12 0.40
N ALA A 129 -4.92 -1.06 -0.19
CA ALA A 129 -3.51 -0.91 -0.51
C ALA A 129 -3.31 -0.47 -1.97
N TRP A 130 -2.46 0.52 -2.18
CA TRP A 130 -1.95 0.94 -3.48
C TRP A 130 -0.43 0.77 -3.48
N ILE A 131 0.11 0.25 -4.58
CA ILE A 131 1.56 0.12 -4.75
C ILE A 131 1.98 1.08 -5.84
N LEU A 132 2.81 2.06 -5.48
CA LEU A 132 3.48 2.93 -6.41
C LEU A 132 4.89 2.38 -6.63
N THR A 133 5.16 1.91 -7.84
CA THR A 133 6.51 1.57 -8.29
C THR A 133 7.00 2.73 -9.16
N ASN A 134 8.02 3.46 -8.71
CA ASN A 134 8.60 4.55 -9.48
C ASN A 134 9.47 3.97 -10.61
N VAL A 135 8.83 3.54 -11.70
CA VAL A 135 9.49 2.94 -12.86
C VAL A 135 10.36 4.00 -13.54
N ALA A 136 11.68 3.81 -13.53
CA ALA A 136 12.58 4.59 -14.36
C ALA A 136 12.14 4.42 -15.83
N LYS A 137 11.67 5.51 -16.46
CA LYS A 137 11.23 5.50 -17.86
C LYS A 137 12.35 5.00 -18.78
N ARG A 138 12.24 3.77 -19.29
CA ARG A 138 12.67 3.43 -20.65
C ARG A 138 11.59 2.62 -21.35
N LYS A 139 11.10 3.16 -22.47
CA LYS A 139 10.17 2.50 -23.39
C LYS A 139 10.67 1.13 -23.88
N SER A 140 11.97 0.86 -23.76
CA SER A 140 12.64 -0.38 -24.17
C SER A 140 12.49 -1.56 -23.19
N GLU A 141 11.91 -1.36 -22.01
CA GLU A 141 11.72 -2.42 -21.00
C GLU A 141 10.30 -2.99 -20.98
N PHE A 142 9.41 -2.51 -21.85
CA PHE A 142 8.08 -3.08 -22.04
C PHE A 142 8.17 -4.22 -23.06
N GLY A 143 7.99 -5.45 -22.59
CA GLY A 143 7.71 -6.63 -23.41
C GLY A 143 6.27 -7.10 -23.16
N GLU A 144 5.54 -7.39 -24.23
CA GLU A 144 4.24 -8.05 -24.14
C GLU A 144 4.49 -9.54 -23.87
N ASP A 145 4.08 -10.02 -22.70
CA ASP A 145 4.03 -11.44 -22.36
C ASP A 145 2.58 -11.90 -22.41
N ASP A 146 2.20 -12.45 -23.56
CA ASP A 146 0.87 -12.96 -23.88
C ASP A 146 0.48 -14.20 -23.06
N LYS A 147 1.37 -14.69 -22.19
CA LYS A 147 1.20 -15.93 -21.42
C LYS A 147 1.29 -15.73 -19.91
N PHE A 148 1.53 -14.51 -19.42
CA PHE A 148 1.71 -14.23 -18.00
C PHE A 148 0.54 -14.69 -17.11
N PHE A 149 -0.69 -14.73 -17.63
CA PHE A 149 -1.89 -15.17 -16.89
C PHE A 149 -2.38 -16.58 -17.24
N ASN A 150 -1.59 -17.36 -17.97
CA ASN A 150 -1.94 -18.74 -18.27
C ASN A 150 -1.41 -19.65 -17.15
N SER A 151 -2.30 -20.45 -16.56
CA SER A 151 -1.92 -21.54 -15.66
C SER A 151 -1.57 -22.80 -16.47
N ASN A 152 -0.66 -23.62 -15.94
CA ASN A 152 -0.66 -25.07 -16.23
C ASN A 152 -1.80 -25.74 -15.48
#